data_AF-A0A950SRZ7-F1
#
_entry.id   AF-A0A950SRZ7-F1
#
_cell.length_a   1.000
_cell.length_b   1.000
_cell.length_c   1.000
_cell.angle_alpha   90.00
_cell.angle_beta   90.00
_cell.angle_gamma   90.00
#
_symmetry.space_group_name_H-M   'P 1'
#
loop_
_entity.id
_entity.type
_entity.pdbx_description
1 polymer ?
#
loop_
_entity_poly.entity_id
_entity_poly.type
_entity_poly.pdbx_seq_one_letter_code
_entity_poly.pdbx_strand_id
1 'polypeptide(L)'
;MTFVIRIAGTAALGTAMVIGSSLFAPSARAGYTVLLAQEGSNVVAAGFGTLDLAGLEAPQKVLGNAFVFPNGGSIGTGPAIFVNVDEYDGHITGPTNFGNGFLTEADSGNGDFVAISDVLPALVVPEGYVSGNPLSDTSTYDNATLSSLGITPGIYEWTWGANPDQSFTLVSAVGAAVPEPSGLSQLGVGLAGLALAGIWRRRRRT
;
A
#
# COMPACT_ATOMS: atom_id res chain seq x y z
N MET A 1 -67.18 32.66 20.63
CA MET A 1 -67.42 31.51 21.51
C MET A 1 -66.83 30.29 20.83
N THR A 2 -65.81 29.67 21.48
CA THR A 2 -65.58 28.20 21.59
C THR A 2 -65.31 27.38 20.32
N PHE A 3 -64.32 26.49 20.18
CA PHE A 3 -63.30 25.88 21.04
C PHE A 3 -62.10 25.44 20.17
N VAL A 4 -60.90 25.49 20.73
CA VAL A 4 -59.70 24.76 20.29
C VAL A 4 -59.85 23.29 20.68
N ILE A 5 -59.43 22.32 19.84
CA ILE A 5 -58.94 20.99 20.26
C ILE A 5 -57.85 20.50 19.29
N ARG A 6 -56.73 20.04 19.87
CA ARG A 6 -55.52 19.46 19.27
C ARG A 6 -55.70 17.95 19.07
N ILE A 7 -55.07 17.35 18.06
CA ILE A 7 -54.50 15.98 18.17
C ILE A 7 -53.20 15.89 17.33
N ALA A 8 -52.15 15.37 17.96
CA ALA A 8 -50.85 15.04 17.39
C ALA A 8 -50.80 13.58 16.90
N GLY A 9 -49.87 13.25 15.99
CA GLY A 9 -49.43 11.88 15.73
C GLY A 9 -48.67 11.78 14.40
N THR A 10 -47.34 11.86 14.37
CA THR A 10 -46.36 10.75 14.39
C THR A 10 -46.46 9.72 13.26
N ALA A 11 -45.50 9.81 12.34
CA ALA A 11 -44.64 8.75 11.79
C ALA A 11 -45.23 7.49 11.11
N ALA A 12 -44.85 7.30 9.85
CA ALA A 12 -44.33 6.04 9.28
C ALA A 12 -43.66 6.38 7.92
N LEU A 13 -42.33 6.39 7.78
CA LEU A 13 -41.43 5.26 7.48
C LEU A 13 -41.83 4.43 6.25
N GLY A 14 -40.98 4.51 5.22
CA GLY A 14 -40.64 3.34 4.41
C GLY A 14 -40.96 3.45 2.92
N THR A 15 -39.94 3.79 2.12
CA THR A 15 -39.64 3.02 0.89
C THR A 15 -38.14 3.06 0.66
N ALA A 16 -37.52 1.89 0.83
CA ALA A 16 -36.17 1.60 0.41
C ALA A 16 -36.06 1.70 -1.10
N MET A 17 -34.99 2.32 -1.60
CA MET A 17 -34.50 2.06 -2.94
C MET A 17 -33.03 1.65 -2.80
N VAL A 18 -32.84 0.33 -2.72
CA VAL A 18 -31.56 -0.31 -2.97
C VAL A 18 -31.29 -0.16 -4.47
N ILE A 19 -30.28 0.64 -4.81
CA ILE A 19 -29.49 0.47 -6.02
C ILE A 19 -28.08 0.23 -5.46
N GLY A 20 -27.60 -1.01 -5.32
CA GLY A 20 -27.68 -2.05 -6.33
C GLY A 20 -26.77 -1.75 -7.51
N SER A 21 -25.67 -1.04 -7.28
CA SER A 21 -24.51 -1.06 -8.17
C SER A 21 -23.33 -1.56 -7.35
N SER A 22 -23.25 -2.89 -7.22
CA SER A 22 -21.96 -3.57 -7.26
C SER A 22 -21.27 -3.09 -8.52
N LEU A 23 -20.56 -1.96 -8.41
CA LEU A 23 -19.47 -1.64 -9.29
C LEU A 23 -18.52 -2.80 -9.09
N PHE A 24 -18.64 -3.82 -9.94
CA PHE A 24 -17.46 -4.53 -10.40
C PHE A 24 -16.63 -3.45 -11.10
N ALA A 25 -15.92 -2.64 -10.30
CA ALA A 25 -14.68 -2.12 -10.78
C ALA A 25 -13.96 -3.37 -11.27
N PRO A 26 -13.54 -3.46 -12.55
CA PRO A 26 -12.45 -4.38 -12.83
C PRO A 26 -11.43 -4.04 -11.75
N SER A 27 -10.96 -5.03 -10.99
CA SER A 27 -9.75 -4.84 -10.19
C SER A 27 -8.81 -4.13 -11.15
N ALA A 28 -8.43 -2.88 -10.85
CA ALA A 28 -7.40 -2.22 -11.61
C ALA A 28 -6.21 -3.15 -11.41
N ARG A 29 -6.00 -4.01 -12.41
CA ARG A 29 -4.96 -5.00 -12.46
C ARG A 29 -3.72 -4.17 -12.68
N ALA A 30 -3.16 -3.75 -11.57
CA ALA A 30 -1.94 -2.98 -11.49
C ALA A 30 -0.89 -3.96 -11.00
N GLY A 31 0.26 -3.91 -11.64
CA GLY A 31 1.43 -4.63 -11.18
C GLY A 31 1.75 -4.32 -9.72
N TYR A 32 2.70 -5.08 -9.20
CA TYR A 32 3.12 -4.93 -7.82
C TYR A 32 3.73 -3.56 -7.57
N THR A 33 3.31 -2.90 -6.52
CA THR A 33 3.75 -1.54 -6.16
C THR A 33 4.40 -1.53 -4.79
N VAL A 34 5.56 -0.88 -4.71
CA VAL A 34 6.25 -0.57 -3.46
C VAL A 34 6.16 0.93 -3.20
N LEU A 35 5.56 1.30 -2.08
CA LEU A 35 5.61 2.65 -1.56
C LEU A 35 6.77 2.78 -0.60
N LEU A 36 7.68 3.72 -0.86
CA LEU A 36 8.84 3.98 -0.02
C LEU A 36 8.73 5.40 0.55
N ALA A 37 8.51 5.49 1.86
CA ALA A 37 8.22 6.75 2.54
C ALA A 37 9.00 6.87 3.85
N GLN A 38 9.30 8.11 4.25
CA GLN A 38 9.80 8.39 5.60
C GLN A 38 8.63 8.47 6.58
N GLU A 39 8.69 7.66 7.62
CA GLU A 39 7.75 7.64 8.73
C GLU A 39 8.51 7.96 10.03
N GLY A 40 8.41 9.22 10.47
CA GLY A 40 9.18 9.69 11.63
C GLY A 40 10.68 9.65 11.38
N SER A 41 11.41 8.87 12.18
CA SER A 41 12.87 8.67 12.06
C SER A 41 13.27 7.55 11.11
N ASN A 42 12.31 6.84 10.53
CA ASN A 42 12.53 5.61 9.79
C ASN A 42 12.11 5.78 8.33
N VAL A 43 12.59 4.89 7.47
CA VAL A 43 12.03 4.68 6.13
C VAL A 43 11.25 3.38 6.14
N VAL A 44 10.02 3.40 5.65
CA VAL A 44 9.16 2.23 5.54
C VAL A 44 8.87 1.98 4.07
N ALA A 45 9.08 0.74 3.65
CA ALA A 45 8.67 0.19 2.38
C ALA A 45 7.40 -0.64 2.58
N ALA A 46 6.35 -0.34 1.83
CA ALA A 46 5.10 -1.12 1.84
C ALA A 46 4.83 -1.65 0.44
N GLY A 47 4.88 -2.97 0.30
CA GLY A 47 4.60 -3.69 -0.92
C GLY A 47 3.16 -4.18 -0.99
N PHE A 48 2.51 -4.01 -2.14
CA PHE A 48 1.19 -4.57 -2.40
C PHE A 48 0.91 -4.71 -3.89
N GLY A 49 0.03 -5.65 -4.22
CA GLY A 49 -0.51 -5.80 -5.57
C GLY A 49 -0.54 -7.24 -6.01
N THR A 50 -0.48 -7.45 -7.31
CA THR A 50 -0.43 -8.79 -7.91
C THR A 50 0.61 -8.81 -9.02
N LEU A 51 1.20 -9.97 -9.25
CA LEU A 51 2.16 -10.20 -10.33
C LEU A 51 1.65 -11.28 -11.30
N ASP A 52 1.83 -11.05 -12.59
CA ASP A 52 1.73 -12.07 -13.64
C ASP A 52 3.14 -12.48 -14.09
N LEU A 53 3.48 -13.75 -13.92
CA LEU A 53 4.80 -14.30 -14.19
C LEU A 53 4.93 -14.77 -15.66
N ALA A 54 3.88 -14.64 -16.46
CA ALA A 54 3.94 -15.00 -17.88
C ALA A 54 5.08 -14.25 -18.59
N GLY A 55 5.82 -14.94 -19.45
CA GLY A 55 6.95 -14.37 -20.19
C GLY A 55 8.30 -14.45 -19.47
N LEU A 56 8.32 -14.86 -18.19
CA LEU A 56 9.55 -15.17 -17.46
C LEU A 56 9.95 -16.64 -17.62
N GLU A 57 11.22 -16.94 -17.39
CA GLU A 57 11.78 -18.28 -17.45
C GLU A 57 11.39 -19.11 -16.21
N ALA A 58 11.67 -20.41 -16.23
CA ALA A 58 11.37 -21.28 -15.09
C ALA A 58 12.17 -20.85 -13.86
N PRO A 59 11.56 -20.81 -12.66
CA PRO A 59 12.23 -20.25 -11.52
C PRO A 59 13.33 -21.17 -10.97
N GLN A 60 14.32 -20.55 -10.35
CA GLN A 60 15.27 -21.20 -9.46
C GLN A 60 14.93 -20.92 -8.00
N LYS A 61 15.24 -21.87 -7.11
CA LYS A 61 15.00 -21.73 -5.67
C LYS A 61 16.20 -21.10 -5.00
N VAL A 62 16.00 -19.96 -4.36
CA VAL A 62 17.05 -19.22 -3.67
C VAL A 62 16.57 -18.76 -2.30
N LEU A 63 17.43 -18.02 -1.59
CA LEU A 63 17.10 -17.35 -0.34
C LEU A 63 17.11 -15.84 -0.58
N GLY A 64 16.09 -15.14 -0.07
CA GLY A 64 15.99 -13.68 -0.14
C GLY A 64 15.66 -13.07 1.23
N ASN A 65 16.15 -11.86 1.46
CA ASN A 65 15.83 -11.00 2.61
C ASN A 65 15.63 -9.57 2.11
N ALA A 66 14.87 -8.74 2.85
CA ALA A 66 14.57 -7.37 2.43
C ALA A 66 15.80 -6.46 2.38
N PHE A 67 15.93 -5.71 1.29
CA PHE A 67 17.06 -4.80 1.05
C PHE A 67 16.67 -3.66 0.10
N VAL A 68 17.45 -2.59 0.12
CA VAL A 68 17.42 -1.55 -0.91
C VAL A 68 18.83 -1.38 -1.48
N PHE A 69 18.94 -1.34 -2.81
CA PHE A 69 20.21 -1.06 -3.49
C PHE A 69 20.01 -0.04 -4.62
N PRO A 70 19.93 1.26 -4.28
CA PRO A 70 19.54 2.30 -5.24
C PRO A 70 20.47 2.42 -6.45
N ASN A 71 21.79 2.31 -6.24
CA ASN A 71 22.76 2.40 -7.34
C ASN A 71 22.70 1.19 -8.30
N GLY A 72 22.23 0.04 -7.82
CA GLY A 72 22.07 -1.17 -8.63
C GLY A 72 20.67 -1.36 -9.21
N GLY A 73 19.75 -0.42 -9.00
CA GLY A 73 18.38 -0.55 -9.50
C GLY A 73 17.62 -1.74 -8.90
N SER A 74 18.01 -2.18 -7.70
CA SER A 74 17.44 -3.37 -7.06
C SER A 74 16.78 -3.02 -5.73
N ILE A 75 15.65 -3.66 -5.44
CA ILE A 75 14.94 -3.54 -4.17
C ILE A 75 14.19 -4.83 -3.87
N GLY A 76 14.23 -5.26 -2.60
CA GLY A 76 13.45 -6.37 -2.07
C GLY A 76 12.71 -5.95 -0.82
N THR A 77 11.41 -6.24 -0.76
CA THR A 77 10.55 -5.96 0.39
C THR A 77 9.97 -7.25 0.95
N GLY A 78 9.57 -7.23 2.24
CA GLY A 78 9.20 -8.41 3.01
C GLY A 78 10.08 -8.65 4.23
N PRO A 79 10.21 -9.91 4.68
CA PRO A 79 10.97 -10.27 5.86
C PRO A 79 12.44 -9.82 5.80
N ALA A 80 12.95 -9.28 6.91
CA ALA A 80 14.38 -8.92 7.06
C ALA A 80 15.29 -10.15 7.30
N ILE A 81 14.69 -11.34 7.43
CA ILE A 81 15.40 -12.62 7.54
C ILE A 81 15.36 -13.36 6.21
N PHE A 82 16.31 -14.26 5.99
CA PHE A 82 16.30 -15.11 4.80
C PHE A 82 15.10 -16.06 4.81
N VAL A 83 14.34 -16.03 3.71
CA VAL A 83 13.22 -16.92 3.43
C VAL A 83 13.39 -17.61 2.07
N ASN A 84 12.75 -18.76 1.89
CA ASN A 84 12.74 -19.45 0.59
C ASN A 84 11.88 -18.69 -0.40
N VAL A 85 12.42 -18.51 -1.60
CA VAL A 85 11.80 -17.71 -2.67
C VAL A 85 12.05 -18.37 -4.02
N ASP A 86 11.19 -18.04 -4.98
CA ASP A 86 11.35 -18.44 -6.37
C ASP A 86 11.85 -17.21 -7.17
N GLU A 87 13.03 -17.33 -7.77
CA GLU A 87 13.67 -16.31 -8.62
C GLU A 87 13.44 -16.63 -10.08
N TYR A 88 12.85 -15.68 -10.80
CA TYR A 88 12.50 -15.77 -12.21
C TYR A 88 13.42 -14.86 -13.03
N ASP A 89 14.18 -15.47 -13.94
CA ASP A 89 14.95 -14.76 -14.94
C ASP A 89 14.08 -14.38 -16.15
N GLY A 90 14.52 -13.39 -16.93
CA GLY A 90 13.84 -13.06 -18.18
C GLY A 90 14.23 -11.69 -18.74
N HIS A 91 13.51 -11.27 -19.78
CA HIS A 91 13.69 -9.93 -20.33
C HIS A 91 12.94 -8.90 -19.48
N ILE A 92 13.60 -8.44 -18.41
CA ILE A 92 13.12 -7.36 -17.56
C ILE A 92 13.75 -6.05 -18.04
N THR A 93 12.92 -5.05 -18.30
CA THR A 93 13.33 -3.68 -18.66
C THR A 93 12.91 -2.73 -17.55
N GLY A 94 13.83 -1.89 -17.09
CA GLY A 94 13.53 -0.87 -16.09
C GLY A 94 14.71 0.06 -15.81
N PRO A 95 14.63 0.85 -14.74
CA PRO A 95 15.72 1.72 -14.30
C PRO A 95 16.92 0.91 -13.82
N THR A 96 18.11 1.28 -14.28
CA THR A 96 19.37 0.69 -13.80
C THR A 96 19.82 1.25 -12.46
N ASN A 97 19.18 2.30 -11.99
CA ASN A 97 19.35 2.91 -10.67
C ASN A 97 18.13 3.76 -10.32
N PHE A 98 17.89 3.92 -9.02
CA PHE A 98 16.93 4.88 -8.47
C PHE A 98 17.58 5.75 -7.38
N GLY A 99 18.91 5.91 -7.47
CA GLY A 99 19.71 6.68 -6.54
C GLY A 99 21.18 6.29 -6.54
N ASN A 100 21.94 6.85 -5.61
CA ASN A 100 23.38 6.62 -5.45
C ASN A 100 23.72 5.76 -4.22
N GLY A 101 22.72 5.32 -3.47
CA GLY A 101 22.90 4.48 -2.30
C GLY A 101 23.46 3.09 -2.63
N PHE A 102 24.23 2.55 -1.70
CA PHE A 102 24.68 1.16 -1.74
C PHE A 102 23.64 0.22 -1.13
N LEU A 103 23.90 -1.09 -1.22
CA LEU A 103 23.06 -2.10 -0.60
C LEU A 103 22.93 -1.84 0.90
N THR A 104 21.69 -1.75 1.35
CA THR A 104 21.31 -1.63 2.76
C THR A 104 20.21 -2.65 3.02
N GLU A 105 20.42 -3.54 3.99
CA GLU A 105 19.41 -4.51 4.43
C GLU A 105 18.37 -3.80 5.32
N ALA A 106 17.13 -4.29 5.31
CA ALA A 106 16.10 -3.80 6.22
C ALA A 106 16.35 -4.29 7.65
N ASP A 107 16.07 -3.46 8.65
CA ASP A 107 16.20 -3.82 10.07
C ASP A 107 15.07 -4.75 10.52
N SER A 108 13.88 -4.58 9.94
CA SER A 108 12.72 -5.43 10.20
C SER A 108 11.76 -5.45 9.01
N GLY A 109 10.88 -6.46 8.95
CA GLY A 109 9.90 -6.59 7.89
C GLY A 109 9.09 -7.88 8.03
N ASN A 110 7.95 -7.94 7.34
CA ASN A 110 6.99 -9.05 7.40
C ASN A 110 6.21 -9.17 6.08
N GLY A 111 5.54 -10.30 5.89
CA GLY A 111 4.68 -10.56 4.75
C GLY A 111 5.36 -11.40 3.68
N ASP A 112 4.93 -11.19 2.44
CA ASP A 112 5.48 -11.84 1.25
C ASP A 112 6.85 -11.25 0.88
N PHE A 113 7.84 -12.08 0.54
CA PHE A 113 9.08 -11.54 0.00
C PHE A 113 8.96 -11.32 -1.50
N VAL A 114 9.14 -10.08 -1.95
CA VAL A 114 9.12 -9.70 -3.36
C VAL A 114 10.32 -8.82 -3.65
N ALA A 115 11.08 -9.14 -4.70
CA ALA A 115 12.21 -8.32 -5.11
C ALA A 115 12.32 -8.18 -6.63
N ILE A 116 12.92 -7.08 -7.06
CA ILE A 116 13.34 -6.85 -8.43
C ILE A 116 14.81 -6.45 -8.43
N SER A 117 15.57 -6.94 -9.40
CA SER A 117 16.99 -6.62 -9.52
C SER A 117 17.35 -6.29 -10.97
N ASP A 118 18.23 -5.29 -11.17
CA ASP A 118 18.80 -4.95 -12.48
C ASP A 118 20.26 -5.46 -12.63
N VAL A 119 21.01 -5.57 -11.53
CA VAL A 119 22.41 -6.10 -11.55
C VAL A 119 22.48 -7.51 -12.13
N LEU A 120 21.51 -8.34 -11.77
CA LEU A 120 21.17 -9.61 -12.40
C LEU A 120 19.66 -9.54 -12.64
N PRO A 121 19.21 -9.26 -13.88
CA PRO A 121 17.80 -9.04 -14.20
C PRO A 121 16.92 -10.21 -13.78
N ALA A 122 16.29 -10.08 -12.62
CA ALA A 122 15.46 -11.12 -12.04
C ALA A 122 14.31 -10.54 -11.22
N LEU A 123 13.17 -11.24 -11.26
CA LEU A 123 12.01 -11.01 -10.41
C LEU A 123 11.93 -12.13 -9.38
N VAL A 124 11.88 -11.77 -8.11
CA VAL A 124 11.81 -12.72 -7.00
C VAL A 124 10.45 -12.61 -6.33
N VAL A 125 9.81 -13.74 -6.08
CA VAL A 125 8.49 -13.84 -5.45
C VAL A 125 8.51 -14.93 -4.36
N PRO A 126 7.49 -15.01 -3.49
CA PRO A 126 7.41 -16.08 -2.50
C PRO A 126 7.43 -17.46 -3.14
N GLU A 127 8.04 -18.43 -2.47
CA GLU A 127 8.06 -19.82 -2.94
C GLU A 127 6.64 -20.34 -3.22
N GLY A 128 6.41 -20.84 -4.43
CA GLY A 128 5.12 -21.38 -4.87
C GLY A 128 4.05 -20.33 -5.18
N TYR A 129 4.44 -19.06 -5.36
CA TYR A 129 3.51 -18.00 -5.77
C TYR A 129 2.80 -18.36 -7.09
N VAL A 130 1.50 -18.06 -7.14
CA VAL A 130 0.64 -18.28 -8.32
C VAL A 130 0.21 -16.92 -8.86
N SER A 131 0.41 -16.70 -10.16
CA SER A 131 0.11 -15.41 -10.81
C SER A 131 -1.32 -14.92 -10.53
N GLY A 132 -1.43 -13.64 -10.18
CA GLY A 132 -2.69 -12.98 -9.81
C GLY A 132 -3.09 -13.14 -8.33
N ASN A 133 -2.37 -13.92 -7.52
CA ASN A 133 -2.57 -13.91 -6.08
C ASN A 133 -2.12 -12.57 -5.48
N PRO A 134 -2.85 -12.02 -4.50
CA PRO A 134 -2.43 -10.79 -3.84
C PRO A 134 -1.15 -11.02 -3.04
N LEU A 135 -0.22 -10.09 -3.17
CA LEU A 135 1.01 -9.98 -2.40
C LEU A 135 0.89 -8.78 -1.48
N SER A 136 1.37 -8.91 -0.24
CA SER A 136 1.44 -7.79 0.69
C SER A 136 2.55 -7.97 1.72
N ASP A 137 3.30 -6.89 1.92
CA ASP A 137 4.50 -6.93 2.73
C ASP A 137 4.97 -5.55 3.17
N THR A 138 5.90 -5.58 4.13
CA THR A 138 6.50 -4.39 4.72
C THR A 138 7.96 -4.62 5.04
N SER A 139 8.76 -3.56 4.92
CA SER A 139 10.15 -3.52 5.39
C SER A 139 10.45 -2.15 5.99
N THR A 140 11.21 -2.11 7.07
CA THR A 140 11.55 -0.89 7.81
C THR A 140 13.06 -0.75 7.92
N TYR A 141 13.54 0.46 7.66
CA TYR A 141 14.92 0.90 7.85
C TYR A 141 14.93 1.92 8.99
N ASP A 142 15.50 1.52 10.12
CA ASP A 142 15.51 2.30 11.34
C ASP A 142 16.53 3.43 11.28
N ASN A 143 16.17 4.60 11.82
CA ASN A 143 17.05 5.78 11.87
C ASN A 143 17.57 6.20 10.49
N ALA A 144 16.77 6.00 9.46
CA ALA A 144 17.10 6.27 8.07
C ALA A 144 16.21 7.36 7.46
N THR A 145 16.74 8.01 6.43
CA THR A 145 16.01 8.93 5.55
C THR A 145 16.20 8.45 4.10
N LEU A 146 15.33 8.88 3.17
CA LEU A 146 15.53 8.56 1.75
C LEU A 146 16.91 9.04 1.27
N SER A 147 17.34 10.22 1.74
CA SER A 147 18.66 10.76 1.40
C SER A 147 19.81 9.96 2.01
N SER A 148 19.70 9.45 3.24
CA SER A 148 20.77 8.67 3.87
C SER A 148 20.91 7.29 3.26
N LEU A 149 19.81 6.71 2.80
CA LEU A 149 19.79 5.49 1.97
C LEU A 149 20.23 5.78 0.53
N GLY A 150 20.46 7.05 0.15
CA GLY A 150 20.88 7.44 -1.18
C GLY A 150 19.80 7.24 -2.26
N ILE A 151 18.53 7.20 -1.88
CA ILE A 151 17.37 7.08 -2.78
C ILE A 151 17.04 8.45 -3.36
N THR A 152 16.82 8.51 -4.67
CA THR A 152 16.26 9.68 -5.34
C THR A 152 14.73 9.57 -5.35
N PRO A 153 13.98 10.59 -4.90
CA PRO A 153 12.53 10.58 -4.99
C PRO A 153 12.05 10.53 -6.45
N GLY A 154 11.11 9.63 -6.75
CA GLY A 154 10.65 9.38 -8.11
C GLY A 154 9.68 8.19 -8.21
N ILE A 155 9.21 7.94 -9.43
CA ILE A 155 8.48 6.72 -9.79
C ILE A 155 9.40 5.93 -10.72
N TYR A 156 9.63 4.67 -10.38
CA TYR A 156 10.53 3.76 -11.08
C TYR A 156 9.76 2.50 -11.42
N GLU A 157 9.74 2.12 -12.69
CA GLU A 157 8.91 1.02 -13.17
C GLU A 157 9.75 0.00 -13.95
N TRP A 158 9.70 -1.25 -13.52
CA TRP A 158 10.24 -2.39 -14.24
C TRP A 158 9.09 -3.15 -14.89
N THR A 159 9.33 -3.68 -16.09
CA THR A 159 8.35 -4.42 -16.89
C THR A 159 9.02 -5.61 -17.56
N TRP A 160 8.31 -6.73 -17.70
CA TRP A 160 8.78 -7.92 -18.45
C TRP A 160 7.76 -8.41 -19.48
N GLY A 161 6.67 -7.68 -19.65
CA GLY A 161 5.64 -8.01 -20.62
C GLY A 161 4.72 -6.83 -20.93
N ALA A 162 3.68 -7.09 -21.71
CA ALA A 162 2.77 -6.06 -22.20
C ALA A 162 1.52 -5.88 -21.32
N ASN A 163 1.25 -6.82 -20.41
CA ASN A 163 0.10 -6.74 -19.53
C ASN A 163 0.39 -5.81 -18.33
N PRO A 164 -0.61 -5.06 -17.83
CA PRO A 164 -0.46 -4.21 -16.65
C PRO A 164 0.01 -4.93 -15.37
N ASP A 165 -0.25 -6.24 -15.24
CA ASP A 165 0.17 -7.07 -14.09
C ASP A 165 1.62 -7.59 -14.22
N GLN A 166 2.29 -7.30 -15.34
CA GLN A 166 3.67 -7.67 -15.63
C GLN A 166 4.62 -6.48 -15.36
N SER A 167 4.32 -5.72 -14.31
CA SER A 167 5.12 -4.59 -13.87
C SER A 167 5.40 -4.60 -12.37
N PHE A 168 6.53 -4.00 -12.00
CA PHE A 168 6.92 -3.68 -10.64
C PHE A 168 7.13 -2.17 -10.58
N THR A 169 6.44 -1.47 -9.69
CA THR A 169 6.54 -0.02 -9.54
C THR A 169 7.05 0.35 -8.16
N LEU A 170 8.15 1.09 -8.09
CA LEU A 170 8.62 1.75 -6.87
C LEU A 170 8.21 3.23 -6.91
N VAL A 171 7.52 3.66 -5.87
CA VAL A 171 7.15 5.06 -5.64
C VAL A 171 7.88 5.57 -4.41
N SER A 172 8.91 6.39 -4.61
CA SER A 172 9.67 7.03 -3.53
C SER A 172 9.24 8.49 -3.37
N ALA A 173 8.46 8.76 -2.31
CA ALA A 173 8.04 10.10 -1.86
C ALA A 173 7.73 11.15 -2.96
N VAL A 174 6.97 10.77 -3.99
CA VAL A 174 6.47 11.72 -4.99
C VAL A 174 5.18 12.35 -4.50
N GLY A 175 5.28 13.39 -3.65
CA GLY A 175 4.19 14.35 -3.37
C GLY A 175 2.82 13.79 -2.93
N ALA A 176 2.71 12.49 -2.66
CA ALA A 176 1.50 11.88 -2.16
C ALA A 176 1.47 12.15 -0.67
N ALA A 177 0.66 13.13 -0.27
CA ALA A 177 0.16 13.19 1.09
C ALA A 177 -0.41 11.81 1.42
N VAL A 178 0.35 11.01 2.16
CA VAL A 178 -0.14 9.80 2.79
C VAL A 178 -1.40 10.21 3.54
N PRO A 179 -2.59 9.64 3.25
CA PRO A 179 -3.75 9.90 4.06
C PRO A 179 -3.44 9.44 5.48
N GLU A 180 -3.09 10.38 6.36
CA GLU A 180 -3.00 10.10 7.79
C GLU A 180 -4.35 9.48 8.19
N PRO A 181 -4.35 8.34 8.90
CA PRO A 181 -5.57 7.61 9.18
C PRO A 181 -6.46 8.44 10.11
N SER A 182 -7.35 9.26 9.53
CA SER A 182 -8.62 9.87 10.01
C SER A 182 -8.84 10.21 11.51
N GLY A 183 -7.80 10.20 12.35
CA GLY A 183 -7.91 10.31 13.79
C GLY A 183 -8.34 11.72 14.22
N LEU A 184 -7.89 12.74 13.50
CA LEU A 184 -8.30 14.12 13.74
C LEU A 184 -9.75 14.38 13.32
N SER A 185 -10.22 13.72 12.26
CA SER A 185 -11.61 13.83 11.79
C SER A 185 -12.59 13.22 12.80
N GLN A 186 -12.24 12.06 13.38
CA GLN A 186 -13.07 11.38 14.38
C GLN A 186 -13.09 12.14 15.72
N LEU A 187 -11.96 12.72 16.14
CA LEU A 187 -11.90 13.54 17.35
C LEU A 187 -12.80 14.79 17.24
N GLY A 188 -12.80 15.44 16.08
CA GLY A 188 -13.63 16.62 15.82
C GLY A 188 -15.14 16.33 15.85
N VAL A 189 -15.58 15.23 15.24
CA VAL A 189 -17.00 14.82 15.27
C VAL A 189 -17.43 14.38 16.68
N GLY A 190 -16.55 13.70 17.41
CA GLY A 190 -16.82 13.27 18.80
C GLY A 190 -17.05 14.45 19.76
N LEU A 191 -16.23 15.50 19.67
CA LEU A 191 -16.38 16.70 20.51
C LEU A 191 -17.63 17.52 20.15
N ALA A 192 -17.96 17.63 18.86
CA ALA A 192 -19.18 18.30 18.41
C ALA A 192 -20.45 17.57 18.89
N GLY A 193 -20.44 16.23 18.88
CA GLY A 193 -21.53 15.40 19.41
C GLY A 193 -21.76 15.62 20.91
N LEU A 194 -20.69 15.72 21.70
CA LEU A 194 -20.78 15.97 23.15
C LEU A 194 -21.29 17.39 23.47
N ALA A 195 -20.89 18.40 22.70
CA ALA A 195 -21.37 19.76 22.86
C ALA A 195 -22.88 19.88 22.59
N LEU A 196 -23.37 19.25 21.53
CA LEU A 196 -24.80 19.23 21.20
C LEU A 196 -25.62 18.46 22.24
N ALA A 197 -25.11 17.33 22.74
CA ALA A 197 -25.75 16.57 23.81
C ALA A 197 -25.83 17.38 25.14
N GLY A 198 -24.80 18.18 25.43
CA GLY A 198 -24.77 19.09 26.58
C GLY A 198 -25.82 20.21 26.50
N ILE A 199 -25.94 20.85 25.32
CA ILE A 199 -26.92 21.91 25.07
C ILE A 199 -28.36 21.36 25.18
N TRP A 200 -28.59 20.15 24.67
CA TRP A 200 -29.89 19.52 24.71
C TRP A 200 -30.33 19.10 26.12
N ARG A 201 -29.39 18.62 26.96
CA ARG A 201 -29.66 18.35 28.39
C ARG A 201 -29.99 19.62 29.18
N ARG A 202 -29.36 20.74 28.86
CA ARG A 202 -29.59 22.02 29.56
C ARG A 202 -30.99 22.59 29.29
N ARG A 203 -31.50 22.42 28.07
CA ARG A 203 -32.86 22.85 27.68
C ARG A 203 -34.00 22.01 28.26
N ARG A 204 -33.72 20.83 28.80
CA ARG A 204 -34.72 19.94 29.43
C ARG A 204 -34.86 20.11 30.95
N ARG A 205 -34.07 21.01 31.55
CA ARG A 205 -34.07 21.27 33.01
C ARG A 205 -34.60 22.65 33.40
N THR A 206 -35.13 23.40 32.43
CA THR A 206 -35.88 24.66 32.61
C THR A 206 -37.30 24.42 32.14
#